data_AF-A0A402AIJ7-F1
#
_entry.id   AF-A0A402AIJ7-F1
#
_cell.length_a   1.000
_cell.length_b   1.000
_cell.length_c   1.000
_cell.angle_alpha   90.00
_cell.angle_beta   90.00
_cell.angle_gamma   90.00
#
_symmetry.space_group_name_H-M   'P 1'
#
loop_
_entity.id
_entity.type
_entity.pdbx_description
1 polymer ?
#
loop_
_entity_poly.entity_id
_entity_poly.type
_entity_poly.pdbx_seq_one_letter_code
_entity_poly.pdbx_strand_id
1 'polypeptide(L)'
;MERQTYMLVPSTTRGRYALDRADGADVSSNQYIAIKIGSRWVPGTVEFARPNSKGPVPGTCVTESVSNPLPVGACYYFISNDGDIVGLCVGMRVRIL
;
A
#
# COMPACT_ATOMS: atom_id res chain seq x y z
N MET A 1 -22.53 0.73 10.82
CA MET A 1 -21.84 1.81 10.07
C MET A 1 -21.26 1.21 8.82
N GLU A 2 -21.62 1.72 7.64
CA GLU A 2 -20.95 1.29 6.40
C GLU A 2 -19.50 1.78 6.43
N ARG A 3 -18.56 0.86 6.22
CA ARG A 3 -17.14 1.24 6.10
C ARG A 3 -16.94 1.97 4.78
N GLN A 4 -16.58 3.25 4.86
CA GLN A 4 -16.28 4.06 3.69
C GLN A 4 -15.15 3.41 2.89
N THR A 5 -15.34 3.37 1.57
CA THR A 5 -14.37 2.83 0.63
C THR A 5 -13.64 3.98 -0.03
N TYR A 6 -12.31 3.89 -0.06
CA TYR A 6 -11.41 4.87 -0.65
C TYR A 6 -10.62 4.24 -1.79
N MET A 7 -10.12 5.05 -2.70
CA MET A 7 -9.14 4.66 -3.73
C MET A 7 -7.76 5.22 -3.37
N LEU A 8 -6.72 4.41 -3.49
CA LEU A 8 -5.35 4.90 -3.32
C LEU A 8 -4.92 5.72 -4.54
N VAL A 9 -4.41 6.91 -4.28
CA VAL A 9 -3.83 7.80 -5.29
C VAL A 9 -2.44 8.27 -4.85
N PRO A 10 -1.59 8.77 -5.77
CA PRO A 10 -0.33 9.41 -5.37
C PRO A 10 -0.61 10.60 -4.44
N SER A 11 0.09 10.66 -3.31
CA SER A 11 0.00 11.78 -2.38
C SER A 11 0.88 12.96 -2.82
N THR A 12 0.48 14.16 -2.44
CA THR A 12 1.35 15.35 -2.43
C THR A 12 2.53 15.18 -1.46
N THR A 13 2.40 14.34 -0.43
CA THR A 13 3.53 13.88 0.39
C THR A 13 4.33 12.86 -0.39
N ARG A 14 5.54 13.25 -0.82
CA ARG A 14 6.41 12.43 -1.68
C ARG A 14 6.59 11.00 -1.13
N GLY A 15 6.27 10.01 -1.97
CA GLY A 15 6.45 8.59 -1.67
C GLY A 15 5.31 7.94 -0.88
N ARG A 16 4.17 8.62 -0.70
CA ARG A 16 3.00 8.10 0.01
C ARG A 16 1.80 7.92 -0.91
N TYR A 17 0.85 7.13 -0.42
CA TYR A 17 -0.50 7.04 -0.98
C TYR A 17 -1.45 7.90 -0.16
N ALA A 18 -2.36 8.60 -0.84
CA ALA A 18 -3.46 9.32 -0.22
C ALA A 18 -4.81 8.66 -0.56
N LEU A 19 -5.84 8.96 0.24
CA LEU A 19 -7.20 8.48 0.06
C LEU A 19 -7.99 9.42 -0.86
N ASP A 20 -8.47 8.89 -1.99
CA ASP A 20 -9.31 9.50 -3.04
C ASP A 20 -8.73 10.70 -3.79
N ARG A 21 -7.94 11.55 -3.12
CA ARG A 21 -7.35 12.78 -3.68
C ARG A 21 -5.90 12.91 -3.25
N ALA A 22 -5.07 13.55 -4.08
CA ALA A 22 -3.64 13.70 -3.81
C ALA A 22 -3.35 14.57 -2.56
N ASP A 23 -4.26 15.48 -2.21
CA ASP A 23 -4.26 16.30 -0.99
C ASP A 23 -5.04 15.66 0.18
N GLY A 24 -5.50 14.42 0.00
CA GLY A 24 -6.26 13.67 1.00
C GLY A 24 -5.39 13.11 2.13
N ALA A 25 -6.03 12.35 3.02
CA ALA A 25 -5.33 11.71 4.12
C ALA A 25 -4.34 10.65 3.60
N ASP A 26 -3.10 10.68 4.12
CA ASP A 26 -2.08 9.70 3.78
C ASP A 26 -2.32 8.35 4.47
N VAL A 27 -2.06 7.28 3.72
CA VAL A 27 -1.88 5.96 4.30
C VAL A 27 -0.55 5.91 5.04
N SER A 28 -0.57 5.38 6.25
CA SER A 28 0.59 5.33 7.15
C SER A 28 0.94 3.90 7.59
N SER A 29 2.18 3.68 8.00
CA SER A 29 2.60 2.39 8.58
C SER A 29 1.82 2.10 9.87
N ASN A 30 1.59 0.82 10.15
CA ASN A 30 0.71 0.29 11.20
C ASN A 30 -0.78 0.61 11.02
N GLN A 31 -1.19 1.23 9.91
CA GLN A 31 -2.61 1.49 9.69
C GLN A 31 -3.33 0.20 9.32
N TYR A 32 -4.41 -0.10 10.04
CA TYR A 32 -5.24 -1.27 9.78
C TYR A 32 -6.28 -0.95 8.70
N ILE A 33 -6.21 -1.68 7.59
CA ILE A 33 -7.08 -1.49 6.44
C ILE A 33 -7.61 -2.83 5.93
N ALA A 34 -8.65 -2.79 5.09
CA ALA A 34 -8.95 -3.88 4.18
C ALA A 34 -8.72 -3.47 2.74
N ILE A 35 -8.05 -4.29 1.95
CA ILE A 35 -7.88 -4.09 0.50
C ILE A 35 -8.88 -4.95 -0.27
N LYS A 36 -9.34 -4.45 -1.43
CA LYS A 36 -10.24 -5.21 -2.31
C LYS A 36 -9.45 -6.08 -3.29
N ILE A 37 -9.60 -7.40 -3.18
CA ILE A 37 -9.03 -8.38 -4.12
C ILE A 37 -10.20 -9.16 -4.74
N GLY A 38 -10.44 -8.93 -6.04
CA GLY A 38 -11.63 -9.45 -6.72
C GLY A 38 -12.92 -8.96 -6.03
N SER A 39 -13.73 -9.90 -5.56
CA SER A 39 -14.97 -9.62 -4.81
C SER A 39 -14.78 -9.57 -3.29
N ARG A 40 -13.57 -9.85 -2.77
CA ARG A 40 -13.30 -9.99 -1.35
C ARG A 40 -12.60 -8.75 -0.77
N TRP A 41 -12.88 -8.48 0.49
CA TRP A 41 -12.15 -7.52 1.31
C TRP A 41 -11.23 -8.30 2.24
N VAL A 42 -9.92 -8.09 2.09
CA VAL A 42 -8.90 -8.78 2.88
C VAL A 42 -8.37 -7.80 3.93
N PRO A 43 -8.58 -8.04 5.23
CA PRO A 43 -8.09 -7.19 6.30
C PRO A 43 -6.59 -7.42 6.59
N GLY A 44 -5.91 -6.38 7.05
CA GLY A 44 -4.49 -6.43 7.34
C GLY A 44 -3.89 -5.06 7.64
N THR A 45 -2.58 -5.01 7.73
CA THR A 45 -1.83 -3.82 8.17
C THR A 45 -0.96 -3.28 7.04
N VAL A 46 -0.87 -1.96 6.95
CA VAL A 46 0.07 -1.29 6.06
C VAL A 46 1.43 -1.16 6.73
N GLU A 47 2.49 -1.48 6.01
CA GLU A 47 3.86 -1.31 6.42
C GLU A 47 4.66 -0.51 5.39
N PHE A 48 5.82 -0.01 5.81
CA PHE A 48 6.73 0.73 4.94
C PHE A 48 8.11 0.09 4.95
N ALA A 49 8.52 -0.43 3.79
CA ALA A 49 9.86 -0.94 3.62
C ALA A 49 10.84 0.24 3.60
N ARG A 50 11.92 0.14 4.35
CA ARG A 50 13.00 1.13 4.35
C ARG A 50 14.13 0.60 3.47
N PRO A 51 14.98 1.45 2.88
CA PRO A 51 16.11 1.00 2.05
C PRO A 51 17.03 -0.05 2.71
N ASN A 52 17.02 -0.14 4.05
CA ASN A 52 17.78 -1.12 4.83
C ASN A 52 16.95 -2.30 5.37
N SER A 53 15.71 -2.53 4.88
CA SER A 53 14.94 -3.71 5.29
C SER A 53 15.62 -5.00 4.80
N LYS A 54 15.71 -6.00 5.69
CA LYS A 54 16.50 -7.25 5.55
C LYS A 54 16.02 -8.22 4.45
N GLY A 55 15.41 -7.74 3.36
CA GLY A 55 15.02 -8.59 2.24
C GLY A 55 14.08 -7.89 1.26
N PRO A 56 13.91 -8.46 0.05
CA PRO A 56 12.94 -8.00 -0.93
C PRO A 56 11.52 -8.21 -0.39
N VAL A 57 10.64 -7.22 -0.56
CA VAL A 57 9.21 -7.33 -0.28
C VAL A 57 8.52 -7.76 -1.59
N PRO A 58 7.88 -8.95 -1.67
CA PRO A 58 7.21 -9.37 -2.89
C PRO A 58 6.10 -8.39 -3.32
N GLY A 59 6.07 -8.04 -4.60
CA GLY A 59 5.05 -7.17 -5.18
C GLY A 59 5.27 -5.66 -4.98
N THR A 60 6.39 -5.23 -4.40
CA THR A 60 6.73 -3.80 -4.30
C THR A 60 7.55 -3.36 -5.51
N CYS A 61 6.89 -2.76 -6.50
CA CYS A 61 7.57 -2.08 -7.59
C CYS A 61 7.69 -0.58 -7.29
N VAL A 62 8.92 -0.08 -7.28
CA VAL A 62 9.22 1.35 -7.20
C VAL A 62 9.26 1.89 -8.62
N THR A 63 8.11 2.34 -9.11
CA THR A 63 7.95 3.14 -10.34
C THR A 63 8.31 2.46 -11.67
N GLU A 64 7.82 3.06 -12.76
CA GLU A 64 7.66 2.52 -14.14
C GLU A 64 8.97 2.24 -14.91
N SER A 65 9.84 1.36 -14.41
CA SER A 65 11.01 0.92 -15.19
C SER A 65 11.29 -0.57 -14.97
N VAL A 66 10.90 -1.36 -15.95
CA VAL A 66 10.84 -2.83 -15.94
C VAL A 66 12.23 -3.50 -16.08
N SER A 67 13.33 -2.77 -15.92
CA SER A 67 14.65 -3.27 -16.34
C SER A 67 15.74 -3.24 -15.28
N ASN A 68 15.47 -2.87 -14.02
CA ASN A 68 16.48 -2.97 -12.95
C ASN A 68 15.85 -3.50 -11.64
N PRO A 69 16.45 -4.51 -10.98
CA PRO A 69 16.11 -4.84 -9.60
C PRO A 69 16.61 -3.69 -8.71
N LEU A 70 15.76 -2.69 -8.47
CA LEU A 70 16.07 -1.66 -7.51
C LEU A 70 16.07 -2.28 -6.10
N PRO A 71 17.08 -2.00 -5.26
CA PRO A 71 16.99 -2.30 -3.83
C PRO A 71 15.71 -1.64 -3.33
N VAL A 72 14.87 -2.36 -2.58
CA VAL A 72 13.51 -1.95 -2.14
C VAL A 72 13.50 -0.46 -1.79
N GLY A 73 13.20 0.38 -2.78
CA GLY A 73 13.12 1.80 -2.63
C GLY A 73 11.90 2.04 -1.77
N ALA A 74 12.05 2.92 -0.79
CA ALA A 74 11.13 2.99 0.34
C ALA A 74 9.64 2.98 -0.11
N CYS A 75 8.92 1.91 0.19
CA CYS A 75 7.62 1.62 -0.41
C CYS A 75 6.62 1.10 0.61
N TYR A 76 5.35 1.46 0.44
CA TYR A 76 4.28 0.92 1.25
C TYR A 76 3.80 -0.43 0.72
N TYR A 77 3.60 -1.36 1.63
CA TYR A 77 3.06 -2.70 1.35
C TYR A 77 2.00 -3.06 2.39
N PHE A 78 1.21 -4.08 2.08
CA PHE A 78 0.14 -4.59 2.91
C PHE A 78 0.48 -6.01 3.37
N ILE A 79 0.23 -6.29 4.64
CA ILE A 79 0.33 -7.61 5.25
C ILE A 79 -1.08 -8.04 5.65
N SER A 80 -1.61 -9.08 5.02
CA SER A 80 -2.90 -9.65 5.42
C SER A 80 -2.82 -10.30 6.80
N ASN A 81 -3.97 -10.47 7.47
CA ASN A 81 -4.04 -11.24 8.72
C ASN A 81 -3.52 -12.68 8.58
N ASP A 82 -3.57 -13.25 7.36
CA ASP A 82 -3.12 -14.61 7.06
C ASP A 82 -1.61 -14.66 6.73
N GLY A 83 -0.93 -13.51 6.73
CA GLY A 83 0.51 -13.38 6.51
C GLY A 83 0.92 -13.11 5.06
N ASP A 84 -0.01 -13.10 4.11
CA ASP A 84 0.28 -12.72 2.72
C ASP A 84 0.75 -11.27 2.61
N ILE A 85 1.77 -11.03 1.80
CA ILE A 85 2.39 -9.72 1.59
C ILE A 85 2.16 -9.27 0.15
N VAL A 86 1.65 -8.05 -0.04
CA VAL A 86 1.47 -7.45 -1.37
C VAL A 86 1.88 -5.97 -1.35
N GLY A 87 2.48 -5.49 -2.44
CA GLY A 87 2.73 -4.06 -2.59
C GLY A 87 1.43 -3.28 -2.75
N LEU A 88 1.36 -2.08 -2.16
CA LEU A 88 0.27 -1.16 -2.44
C LEU A 88 0.52 -0.45 -3.77
N CYS A 89 -0.54 -0.23 -4.55
CA CYS A 89 -0.47 0.51 -5.81
C CYS A 89 -1.64 1.49 -5.99
N VAL A 90 -1.44 2.46 -6.88
CA VAL A 90 -2.46 3.43 -7.29
C VAL A 90 -3.67 2.69 -7.87
N GLY A 91 -4.88 3.14 -7.51
CA GLY A 91 -6.14 2.58 -7.98
C GLY A 91 -6.68 1.43 -7.11
N MET A 92 -5.89 0.91 -6.16
CA MET A 92 -6.39 -0.05 -5.19
C MET A 92 -7.53 0.55 -4.36
N ARG A 93 -8.57 -0.25 -4.10
CA ARG A 93 -9.67 0.13 -3.21
C ARG A 93 -9.39 -0.37 -1.80
N VAL A 94 -9.54 0.52 -0.82
CA VAL A 94 -9.26 0.25 0.59
C VAL A 94 -10.42 0.68 1.48
N ARG A 95 -10.49 0.10 2.68
CA ARG A 95 -11.36 0.54 3.78
C ARG A 95 -10.49 0.73 5.01
N ILE A 96 -10.64 1.86 5.70
CA ILE A 96 -10.04 2.04 7.01
C ILE A 96 -10.87 1.25 8.03
N LEU A 97 -10.22 0.52 8.93
CA LEU A 97 -10.85 -0.44 9.85
C LEU A 97 -10.85 0.03 11.29
#